data_AF-A0A2W5AYT4-F1
#
_entry.id   AF-A0A2W5AYT4-F1
#
_cell.length_a   1.000
_cell.length_b   1.000
_cell.length_c   1.000
_cell.angle_alpha   90.00
_cell.angle_beta   90.00
_cell.angle_gamma   90.00
#
_symmetry.space_group_name_H-M   'P 1'
#
loop_
_entity.id
_entity.type
_entity.pdbx_description
1 polymer ?
#
loop_
_entity_poly.entity_id
_entity_poly.type
_entity_poly.pdbx_seq_one_letter_code
_entity_poly.pdbx_strand_id
1 'polypeptide(L)'
;MRNSPDDTAPLNSPPACGRGRGRAVTAAAPADNPSPNPSREREGNEPVRKCILSGERDVRPHLVRLALSPDGQILPDVRAKAPGRGAWIGVTRIELEAAIKKGKLKGALSRAFKTGEFTIDPELPAKIEAALERNALDRLGLESRSGTVLIGSDRIEQNARQGKLKTLYHASDAAEDGNRKLDQAWRIGNDVEGSGLRGLALPVSRTILALALGRENVVHIGLTDRAAAKRVSEALDRWLHFIGSEPSGPIQSNTLMGSRASVSCETASQGASASQNIGASGSTGQRPAVDMTEEFE
;
A
#
# COMPACT_ATOMS: atom_id res chain seq x y z
N MET A 1 15.36 -23.33 86.62
CA MET A 1 15.36 -22.31 87.68
C MET A 1 14.12 -21.44 87.50
N ARG A 2 13.26 -21.38 88.53
CA ARG A 2 12.27 -20.33 88.92
C ARG A 2 11.36 -19.77 87.81
N ASN A 3 10.09 -20.17 87.71
CA ASN A 3 8.88 -19.67 88.42
C ASN A 3 8.70 -18.13 88.42
N SER A 4 7.68 -17.66 87.67
CA SER A 4 6.62 -16.63 87.92
C SER A 4 6.98 -15.29 88.62
N PRO A 5 6.10 -14.25 88.76
CA PRO A 5 4.65 -14.17 88.51
C PRO A 5 4.08 -12.83 87.95
N ASP A 6 2.77 -12.87 87.68
CA ASP A 6 1.67 -11.89 87.91
C ASP A 6 1.82 -10.38 87.66
N ASP A 7 0.84 -9.81 86.93
CA ASP A 7 -0.03 -8.76 87.51
C ASP A 7 -1.37 -8.54 86.74
N THR A 8 -2.46 -8.99 87.38
CA THR A 8 -3.65 -8.22 87.83
C THR A 8 -4.33 -7.20 86.86
N ALA A 9 -5.41 -7.58 86.13
CA ALA A 9 -6.85 -7.34 86.41
C ALA A 9 -7.46 -6.07 85.71
N PRO A 10 -8.79 -5.76 85.80
CA PRO A 10 -9.83 -6.36 84.94
C PRO A 10 -10.86 -5.39 84.29
N LEU A 11 -11.58 -5.94 83.31
CA LEU A 11 -13.03 -5.83 82.97
C LEU A 11 -13.83 -4.52 83.20
N ASN A 12 -14.42 -4.03 82.10
CA ASN A 12 -15.80 -3.54 82.09
C ASN A 12 -16.55 -4.11 80.86
N SER A 13 -17.65 -4.80 81.11
CA SER A 13 -18.60 -5.40 80.15
C SER A 13 -19.87 -4.52 80.04
N PRO A 14 -21.03 -4.92 79.46
CA PRO A 14 -21.43 -5.92 78.44
C PRO A 14 -22.44 -5.28 77.41
N PRO A 15 -23.57 -5.91 77.00
CA PRO A 15 -23.83 -6.93 75.96
C PRO A 15 -24.67 -6.31 74.78
N ALA A 16 -25.27 -6.97 73.78
CA ALA A 16 -25.73 -8.33 73.54
C ALA A 16 -26.06 -8.53 72.04
N CYS A 17 -26.08 -9.82 71.64
CA CYS A 17 -27.03 -10.51 70.75
C CYS A 17 -27.61 -9.80 69.50
N GLY A 18 -27.61 -10.38 68.30
CA GLY A 18 -27.25 -11.76 67.94
C GLY A 18 -27.89 -12.23 66.64
N ARG A 19 -27.69 -13.54 66.37
CA ARG A 19 -28.26 -14.42 65.33
C ARG A 19 -27.65 -14.20 63.94
N GLY A 20 -27.06 -15.17 63.26
CA GLY A 20 -27.01 -16.62 63.44
C GLY A 20 -27.27 -17.32 62.10
N ARG A 21 -26.64 -18.50 61.93
CA ARG A 21 -26.71 -19.46 60.80
C ARG A 21 -25.71 -19.12 59.68
N GLY A 22 -24.57 -19.83 59.56
CA GLY A 22 -24.42 -21.22 59.11
C GLY A 22 -23.57 -21.11 57.82
N ARG A 23 -22.62 -21.96 57.43
CA ARG A 23 -22.40 -23.40 57.57
C ARG A 23 -20.99 -23.65 57.01
N ALA A 24 -20.23 -24.56 57.61
CA ALA A 24 -18.92 -24.97 57.09
C ALA A 24 -19.05 -25.67 55.73
N VAL A 25 -18.19 -25.33 54.77
CA VAL A 25 -17.90 -26.16 53.59
C VAL A 25 -16.42 -26.04 53.23
N THR A 26 -15.92 -27.18 52.80
CA THR A 26 -14.58 -27.67 52.54
C THR A 26 -13.72 -26.90 51.54
N ALA A 27 -12.40 -27.10 51.68
CA ALA A 27 -11.34 -26.73 50.75
C ALA A 27 -11.65 -27.14 49.30
N ALA A 28 -11.45 -26.19 48.39
CA ALA A 28 -11.36 -26.40 46.95
C ALA A 28 -10.18 -25.55 46.42
N ALA A 29 -9.31 -26.19 45.64
CA ALA A 29 -8.14 -25.61 45.00
C ALA A 29 -8.51 -24.46 44.04
N PRO A 30 -7.70 -23.39 43.92
CA PRO A 30 -7.85 -22.46 42.80
C PRO A 30 -7.21 -23.08 41.55
N ALA A 31 -8.07 -23.46 40.60
CA ALA A 31 -7.69 -23.72 39.23
C ALA A 31 -7.55 -22.39 38.49
N ASP A 32 -6.34 -21.81 38.48
CA ASP A 32 -5.98 -20.74 37.56
C ASP A 32 -5.26 -21.35 36.35
N ASN A 33 -6.06 -21.85 35.40
CA ASN A 33 -5.59 -22.07 34.03
C ASN A 33 -5.68 -20.71 33.31
N PRO A 34 -4.56 -20.06 32.94
CA PRO A 34 -4.64 -18.84 32.14
C PRO A 34 -5.16 -19.21 30.75
N SER A 35 -6.40 -18.81 30.47
CA SER A 35 -6.99 -18.84 29.13
C SER A 35 -6.01 -18.25 28.10
N PRO A 36 -5.67 -18.96 27.02
CA PRO A 36 -4.79 -18.41 26.00
C PRO A 36 -5.49 -17.25 25.29
N ASN A 37 -4.98 -16.05 25.52
CA ASN A 37 -5.33 -14.81 24.84
C ASN A 37 -5.28 -15.03 23.30
N PRO A 38 -6.34 -14.73 22.51
CA PRO A 38 -6.35 -14.99 21.07
C PRO A 38 -5.47 -14.03 20.25
N SER A 39 -4.65 -13.19 20.89
CA SER A 39 -3.72 -12.28 20.22
C SER A 39 -2.40 -12.92 19.81
N ARG A 40 -2.28 -14.25 19.80
CA ARG A 40 -1.17 -14.92 19.13
C ARG A 40 -1.25 -14.62 17.63
N GLU A 41 -0.33 -13.77 17.20
CA GLU A 41 0.01 -13.44 15.83
C GLU A 41 -0.04 -14.71 14.97
N ARG A 42 -1.11 -14.81 14.16
CA ARG A 42 -1.12 -15.74 13.03
C ARG A 42 -0.26 -15.11 11.95
N GLU A 43 1.05 -15.29 12.02
CA GLU A 43 1.86 -15.35 10.80
C GLU A 43 1.39 -16.61 10.04
N GLY A 44 0.31 -16.46 9.27
CA GLY A 44 -0.44 -17.62 8.81
C GLY A 44 -1.34 -17.29 7.64
N ASN A 45 -0.78 -17.46 6.44
CA ASN A 45 -1.47 -17.68 5.18
C ASN A 45 -2.56 -16.65 4.85
N GLU A 46 -2.15 -15.47 4.38
CA GLU A 46 -3.08 -14.50 3.85
C GLU A 46 -3.90 -15.15 2.72
N PRO A 47 -5.26 -15.07 2.73
CA PRO A 47 -6.08 -15.82 1.79
C PRO A 47 -5.78 -15.45 0.34
N VAL A 48 -5.07 -16.34 -0.36
CA VAL A 48 -4.80 -16.21 -1.80
C VAL A 48 -6.09 -16.41 -2.58
N ARG A 49 -6.40 -15.49 -3.47
CA ARG A 49 -7.58 -15.53 -4.34
C ARG A 49 -7.15 -15.53 -5.79
N LYS A 50 -8.00 -16.10 -6.65
CA LYS A 50 -7.79 -16.15 -8.09
C LYS A 50 -8.54 -15.01 -8.77
N CYS A 51 -7.88 -14.25 -9.61
CA CYS A 51 -8.51 -13.30 -10.50
C CYS A 51 -9.44 -14.03 -11.48
N ILE A 52 -10.68 -13.57 -11.62
CA ILE A 52 -11.65 -14.18 -12.54
C ILE A 52 -11.37 -13.88 -14.02
N LEU A 53 -10.56 -12.85 -14.30
CA LEU A 53 -10.22 -12.40 -15.66
C LEU A 53 -8.86 -12.93 -16.11
N SER A 54 -7.77 -12.60 -15.39
CA SER A 54 -6.41 -13.07 -15.74
C SER A 54 -6.17 -14.52 -15.33
N GLY A 55 -6.85 -15.01 -14.30
CA GLY A 55 -6.62 -16.34 -13.73
C GLY A 55 -5.41 -16.41 -12.79
N GLU A 56 -4.70 -15.30 -12.58
CA GLU A 56 -3.58 -15.21 -11.65
C GLU A 56 -4.05 -15.30 -10.21
N ARG A 57 -3.13 -15.67 -9.32
CA ARG A 57 -3.39 -15.82 -7.90
C ARG A 57 -2.61 -14.76 -7.15
N ASP A 58 -3.30 -14.07 -6.26
CA ASP A 58 -2.68 -13.01 -5.46
C ASP A 58 -3.34 -12.93 -4.07
N VAL A 59 -2.66 -12.25 -3.15
CA VAL A 59 -3.20 -11.97 -1.81
C VAL A 59 -4.30 -10.92 -1.90
N ARG A 60 -5.20 -10.95 -0.92
CA ARG A 60 -6.37 -10.05 -0.85
C ARG A 60 -6.02 -8.55 -0.99
N PRO A 61 -4.88 -8.04 -0.46
CA PRO A 61 -4.45 -6.66 -0.62
C PRO A 61 -4.24 -6.20 -2.06
N HIS A 62 -3.97 -7.08 -3.02
CA HIS A 62 -3.73 -6.67 -4.42
C HIS A 62 -4.95 -6.83 -5.33
N LEU A 63 -6.04 -7.40 -4.82
CA LEU A 63 -7.24 -7.69 -5.61
C LEU A 63 -8.41 -6.78 -5.21
N VAL A 64 -9.23 -6.43 -6.20
CA VAL A 64 -10.49 -5.72 -6.02
C VAL A 64 -11.63 -6.73 -6.04
N ARG A 65 -12.52 -6.65 -5.04
CA ARG A 65 -13.73 -7.47 -5.01
C ARG A 65 -14.86 -6.75 -5.73
N LEU A 66 -15.55 -7.48 -6.60
CA LEU A 66 -16.84 -7.12 -7.17
C LEU A 66 -17.93 -7.87 -6.41
N ALA A 67 -18.90 -7.14 -5.86
CA ALA A 67 -20.01 -7.69 -5.11
C ALA A 67 -21.30 -7.61 -5.92
N LEU A 68 -22.16 -8.62 -5.76
CA LEU A 68 -23.52 -8.61 -6.30
C LEU A 68 -24.45 -7.96 -5.28
N SER A 69 -25.10 -6.86 -5.66
CA SER A 69 -26.11 -6.20 -4.83
C SER A 69 -27.41 -7.03 -4.79
N PRO A 70 -28.27 -6.83 -3.77
CA PRO A 70 -29.61 -7.41 -3.75
C PRO A 70 -30.46 -7.04 -4.96
N ASP A 71 -30.21 -5.86 -5.55
CA ASP A 71 -30.88 -5.36 -6.76
C ASP A 71 -30.33 -5.96 -8.07
N GLY A 72 -29.42 -6.94 -7.96
CA GLY A 72 -28.81 -7.59 -9.12
C GLY A 72 -27.73 -6.76 -9.82
N GLN A 73 -27.22 -5.69 -9.21
CA GLN A 73 -26.16 -4.86 -9.80
C GLN A 73 -24.78 -5.28 -9.32
N ILE A 74 -23.78 -5.17 -10.19
CA ILE A 74 -22.38 -5.40 -9.82
C ILE A 74 -21.74 -4.11 -9.34
N LEU A 75 -21.27 -4.11 -8.10
CA LEU A 75 -20.67 -2.94 -7.45
C LEU A 75 -19.24 -3.22 -6.98
N PRO A 76 -18.34 -2.22 -7.00
CA PRO A 76 -17.01 -2.34 -6.44
C PRO A 76 -17.05 -2.38 -4.90
N ASP A 77 -16.46 -3.41 -4.31
CA ASP A 77 -16.29 -3.56 -2.86
C ASP A 77 -14.79 -3.59 -2.51
N VAL A 78 -14.15 -2.44 -2.61
CA VAL A 78 -12.70 -2.28 -2.36
C VAL A 78 -12.30 -2.71 -0.94
N ARG A 79 -13.20 -2.56 0.04
CA ARG A 79 -12.95 -2.91 1.45
C ARG A 79 -13.30 -4.36 1.79
N ALA A 80 -13.86 -5.12 0.85
CA ALA A 80 -14.34 -6.48 1.04
C ALA A 80 -15.32 -6.63 2.22
N LYS A 81 -16.20 -5.63 2.44
CA LYS A 81 -17.15 -5.58 3.57
C LYS A 81 -18.58 -5.95 3.18
N ALA A 82 -18.92 -5.92 1.89
CA ALA A 82 -20.29 -6.17 1.45
C ALA A 82 -20.69 -7.64 1.73
N PRO A 83 -21.90 -7.90 2.26
CA PRO A 83 -22.38 -9.27 2.42
C PRO A 83 -22.62 -9.94 1.06
N GLY A 84 -22.67 -11.27 1.04
CA GLY A 84 -23.03 -12.04 -0.16
C GLY A 84 -21.85 -12.53 -1.00
N ARG A 85 -22.17 -12.94 -2.25
CA ARG A 85 -21.17 -13.51 -3.17
C ARG A 85 -20.31 -12.39 -3.76
N GLY A 86 -19.02 -12.63 -3.86
CA GLY A 86 -18.06 -11.70 -4.46
C GLY A 86 -17.12 -12.42 -5.42
N ALA A 87 -16.68 -11.69 -6.44
CA ALA A 87 -15.68 -12.12 -7.40
C ALA A 87 -14.46 -11.21 -7.30
N TRP A 88 -13.26 -11.73 -7.58
CA TRP A 88 -12.01 -10.97 -7.42
C TRP A 88 -11.40 -10.65 -8.79
N ILE A 89 -10.97 -9.40 -8.97
CA ILE A 89 -10.24 -8.93 -10.14
C ILE A 89 -8.90 -8.32 -9.71
N GLY A 90 -7.89 -8.44 -10.55
CA GLY A 90 -6.51 -7.96 -10.31
C GLY A 90 -5.92 -7.40 -11.61
N VAL A 91 -6.79 -6.91 -12.48
CA VAL A 91 -6.45 -6.40 -13.81
C VAL A 91 -6.41 -4.88 -13.80
N THR A 92 -5.72 -4.32 -14.78
CA THR A 92 -5.72 -2.87 -15.02
C THR A 92 -7.07 -2.39 -15.57
N ARG A 93 -7.32 -1.09 -15.53
CA ARG A 93 -8.51 -0.43 -16.08
C ARG A 93 -8.67 -0.74 -17.57
N ILE A 94 -7.58 -0.67 -18.33
CA ILE A 94 -7.55 -0.95 -19.77
C ILE A 94 -7.98 -2.39 -20.06
N GLU A 95 -7.44 -3.35 -19.31
CA GLU A 95 -7.80 -4.77 -19.46
C GLU A 95 -9.26 -5.03 -19.06
N LEU A 96 -9.75 -4.35 -18.03
CA LEU A 96 -11.15 -4.44 -17.61
C LEU A 96 -12.10 -3.91 -18.69
N GLU A 97 -11.83 -2.72 -19.24
CA GLU A 97 -12.60 -2.12 -20.33
C GLU A 97 -12.61 -3.04 -21.57
N ALA A 98 -11.45 -3.60 -21.94
CA ALA A 98 -11.35 -4.57 -23.02
C ALA A 98 -12.15 -5.87 -22.72
N ALA A 99 -12.16 -6.33 -21.47
CA ALA A 99 -12.93 -7.51 -21.06
C ALA A 99 -14.45 -7.26 -21.06
N ILE A 100 -14.89 -6.04 -20.75
CA ILE A 100 -16.29 -5.60 -20.89
C ILE A 100 -16.70 -5.61 -22.35
N LYS A 101 -15.92 -4.94 -23.23
CA LYS A 101 -16.19 -4.85 -24.67
C LYS A 101 -16.27 -6.22 -25.35
N LYS A 102 -15.43 -7.17 -24.93
CA LYS A 102 -15.39 -8.55 -25.45
C LYS A 102 -16.42 -9.49 -24.79
N GLY A 103 -17.24 -9.01 -23.84
CA GLY A 103 -18.20 -9.83 -23.11
C GLY A 103 -17.59 -10.87 -22.16
N LYS A 104 -16.26 -10.89 -22.00
CA LYS A 104 -15.53 -11.83 -21.13
C LYS A 104 -15.91 -11.64 -19.67
N LEU A 105 -16.09 -10.39 -19.23
CA LEU A 105 -16.47 -10.07 -17.86
C LEU A 105 -17.82 -10.69 -17.49
N LYS A 106 -18.83 -10.61 -18.37
CA LYS A 106 -20.14 -11.21 -18.13
C LYS A 106 -20.04 -12.72 -17.93
N GLY A 107 -19.33 -13.43 -18.82
CA GLY A 107 -19.12 -14.87 -18.69
C GLY A 107 -18.36 -15.26 -17.41
N ALA A 108 -17.34 -14.49 -17.04
CA ALA A 108 -16.58 -14.73 -15.81
C ALA A 108 -17.43 -14.52 -14.54
N LEU A 109 -18.23 -13.45 -14.50
CA LEU A 109 -19.12 -13.15 -13.38
C LEU A 109 -20.25 -14.16 -13.25
N SER A 110 -20.85 -14.62 -14.34
CA SER A 110 -21.88 -15.67 -14.28
C SER A 110 -21.36 -16.96 -13.66
N ARG A 111 -20.12 -17.34 -14.00
CA ARG A 111 -19.45 -18.51 -13.38
C ARG A 111 -19.14 -18.28 -11.90
N ALA A 112 -18.67 -17.07 -11.54
CA ALA A 112 -18.30 -16.74 -10.16
C ALA A 112 -19.51 -16.65 -9.22
N PHE A 113 -20.60 -16.01 -9.66
CA PHE A 113 -21.81 -15.83 -8.85
C PHE A 113 -22.78 -17.02 -8.93
N LYS A 114 -22.58 -17.94 -9.88
CA LYS A 114 -23.50 -19.06 -10.17
C LYS A 114 -24.93 -18.58 -10.49
N THR A 115 -25.06 -17.39 -11.07
CA THR A 115 -26.30 -16.80 -11.57
C THR A 115 -26.04 -16.11 -12.90
N GLY A 116 -27.04 -16.09 -13.78
CA GLY A 116 -27.00 -15.34 -15.04
C GLY A 116 -27.67 -13.97 -14.96
N GLU A 117 -28.34 -13.67 -13.85
CA GLU A 117 -29.15 -12.48 -13.66
C GLU A 117 -28.37 -11.43 -12.87
N PHE A 118 -27.71 -10.54 -13.60
CA PHE A 118 -27.09 -9.35 -13.05
C PHE A 118 -26.89 -8.30 -14.14
N THR A 119 -26.79 -7.04 -13.71
CA THR A 119 -26.53 -5.90 -14.56
C THR A 119 -25.11 -5.40 -14.33
N ILE A 120 -24.35 -5.26 -15.41
CA ILE A 120 -23.04 -4.61 -15.42
C ILE A 120 -23.25 -3.19 -15.90
N ASP A 121 -22.92 -2.23 -15.05
CA ASP A 121 -22.89 -0.82 -15.43
C ASP A 121 -21.70 -0.55 -16.39
N PRO A 122 -21.90 0.12 -17.54
CA PRO A 122 -20.79 0.52 -18.40
C PRO A 122 -19.75 1.40 -17.68
N GLU A 123 -20.17 2.19 -16.68
CA GLU A 123 -19.30 3.05 -15.87
C GLU A 123 -18.60 2.29 -14.72
N LEU A 124 -18.72 0.96 -14.66
CA LEU A 124 -18.08 0.15 -13.63
C LEU A 124 -16.56 0.40 -13.50
N PRO A 125 -15.75 0.53 -14.57
CA PRO A 125 -14.33 0.85 -14.45
C PRO A 125 -14.08 2.19 -13.74
N ALA A 126 -14.83 3.23 -14.10
CA ALA A 126 -14.73 4.54 -13.46
C ALA A 126 -15.15 4.49 -11.99
N LYS A 127 -16.21 3.73 -11.66
CA LYS A 127 -16.65 3.50 -10.28
C LYS A 127 -15.60 2.76 -9.44
N ILE A 128 -14.88 1.79 -10.03
CA ILE A 128 -13.79 1.07 -9.36
C ILE A 128 -12.65 2.04 -9.05
N GLU A 129 -12.22 2.84 -10.04
CA GLU A 129 -11.14 3.82 -9.86
C GLU A 129 -11.48 4.82 -8.75
N ALA A 130 -12.64 5.45 -8.81
CA ALA A 130 -13.07 6.41 -7.81
C ALA A 130 -13.18 5.79 -6.40
N ALA A 131 -13.60 4.51 -6.31
CA ALA A 131 -13.65 3.80 -5.05
C ALA A 131 -12.25 3.45 -4.51
N LEU A 132 -11.29 3.14 -5.38
CA LEU A 132 -9.89 2.87 -5.03
C LEU A 132 -9.18 4.15 -4.58
N GLU A 133 -9.32 5.23 -5.35
CA GLU A 133 -8.81 6.56 -5.01
C GLU A 133 -9.32 6.99 -3.63
N ARG A 134 -10.64 6.98 -3.42
CA ARG A 134 -11.24 7.33 -2.14
C ARG A 134 -10.74 6.44 -1.01
N ASN A 135 -10.58 5.14 -1.26
CA ASN A 135 -10.06 4.22 -0.24
C ASN A 135 -8.62 4.55 0.18
N ALA A 136 -7.76 4.86 -0.79
CA ALA A 136 -6.37 5.22 -0.54
C ALA A 136 -6.26 6.57 0.20
N LEU A 137 -7.03 7.57 -0.23
CA LEU A 137 -7.08 8.88 0.42
C LEU A 137 -7.68 8.80 1.84
N ASP A 138 -8.76 8.03 2.04
CA ASP A 138 -9.31 7.77 3.37
C ASP A 138 -8.27 7.12 4.29
N ARG A 139 -7.46 6.18 3.76
CA ARG A 139 -6.39 5.53 4.52
C ARG A 139 -5.33 6.54 4.96
N LEU A 140 -4.89 7.40 4.05
CA LEU A 140 -3.96 8.49 4.36
C LEU A 140 -4.52 9.45 5.42
N GLY A 141 -5.81 9.82 5.30
CA GLY A 141 -6.48 10.67 6.27
C GLY A 141 -6.57 10.04 7.67
N LEU A 142 -6.82 8.74 7.76
CA LEU A 142 -6.81 8.01 9.03
C LEU A 142 -5.42 7.99 9.68
N GLU A 143 -4.36 7.72 8.90
CA GLU A 143 -2.98 7.71 9.42
C GLU A 143 -2.52 9.13 9.83
N SER A 144 -2.94 10.16 9.09
CA SER A 144 -2.73 11.57 9.45
C SER A 144 -3.34 11.90 10.82
N ARG A 145 -4.59 11.45 11.08
CA ARG A 145 -5.27 11.65 12.37
C ARG A 145 -4.63 10.87 13.52
N SER A 146 -4.00 9.74 13.26
CA SER A 146 -3.22 9.00 14.26
C SER A 146 -1.81 9.56 14.50
N GLY A 147 -1.39 10.58 13.75
CA GLY A 147 -0.06 11.22 13.92
C GLY A 147 1.11 10.42 13.34
N THR A 148 0.85 9.43 12.49
CA THR A 148 1.88 8.59 11.84
C THR A 148 2.39 9.18 10.52
N VAL A 149 1.76 10.26 10.04
CA VAL A 149 2.13 10.98 8.82
C VAL A 149 2.85 12.29 9.17
N LEU A 150 4.03 12.46 8.59
CA LEU A 150 4.78 13.71 8.54
C LEU A 150 4.34 14.53 7.34
N ILE A 151 4.15 15.82 7.58
CA ILE A 151 3.79 16.82 6.59
C ILE A 151 4.81 17.96 6.68
N GLY A 152 5.19 18.52 5.53
CA GLY A 152 6.11 19.64 5.42
C GLY A 152 7.53 19.20 5.09
N SER A 153 8.15 19.91 4.14
CA SER A 153 9.43 19.52 3.55
C SER A 153 10.55 19.41 4.58
N ASP A 154 10.69 20.39 5.48
CA ASP A 154 11.79 20.41 6.46
C ASP A 154 11.69 19.26 7.48
N ARG A 155 10.47 18.98 7.96
CA ARG A 155 10.24 17.88 8.91
C ARG A 155 10.47 16.53 8.25
N ILE A 156 10.04 16.36 7.00
CA ILE A 156 10.28 15.16 6.22
C ILE A 156 11.78 15.00 5.97
N GLU A 157 12.48 16.05 5.53
CA GLU A 157 13.92 16.04 5.27
C GLU A 157 14.73 15.62 6.50
N GLN A 158 14.45 16.19 7.66
CA GLN A 158 15.13 15.85 8.91
C GLN A 158 14.94 14.38 9.28
N ASN A 159 13.71 13.86 9.20
CA ASN A 159 13.42 12.46 9.51
C ASN A 159 13.96 11.49 8.44
N ALA A 160 14.01 11.94 7.19
CA ALA A 160 14.59 11.20 6.07
C ALA A 160 16.09 10.99 6.29
N ARG A 161 16.84 12.05 6.60
CA ARG A 161 18.29 11.98 6.91
C ARG A 161 18.62 11.14 8.14
N GLN A 162 17.69 11.05 9.09
CA GLN A 162 17.82 10.21 10.29
C GLN A 162 17.45 8.74 10.06
N GLY A 163 17.08 8.33 8.84
CA GLY A 163 16.68 6.95 8.52
C GLY A 163 15.33 6.52 9.13
N LYS A 164 14.55 7.47 9.63
CA LYS A 164 13.25 7.21 10.28
C LYS A 164 12.11 7.08 9.27
N LEU A 165 12.30 7.60 8.06
CA LEU A 165 11.28 7.61 7.01
C LEU A 165 11.16 6.25 6.32
N LYS A 166 9.93 5.70 6.27
CA LYS A 166 9.62 4.39 5.66
C LYS A 166 9.02 4.51 4.28
N THR A 167 8.20 5.53 4.04
CA THR A 167 7.69 5.86 2.71
C THR A 167 7.65 7.37 2.52
N LEU A 168 7.81 7.79 1.27
CA LEU A 168 7.77 9.18 0.83
C LEU A 168 6.83 9.27 -0.37
N TYR A 169 5.86 10.18 -0.31
CA TYR A 169 4.96 10.46 -1.42
C TYR A 169 4.88 11.96 -1.72
N HIS A 170 4.65 12.28 -2.99
CA HIS A 170 4.53 13.64 -3.51
C HIS A 170 3.19 13.81 -4.21
N ALA A 171 2.63 15.02 -4.16
CA ALA A 171 1.52 15.40 -5.04
C ALA A 171 1.96 15.40 -6.52
N SER A 172 1.02 15.21 -7.44
CA SER A 172 1.28 15.21 -8.89
C SER A 172 1.81 16.54 -9.41
N ASP A 173 1.44 17.65 -8.76
CA ASP A 173 1.85 19.01 -9.08
C ASP A 173 2.98 19.54 -8.19
N ALA A 174 3.68 18.64 -7.49
CA ALA A 174 4.86 18.99 -6.71
C ALA A 174 6.04 19.38 -7.64
N ALA A 175 6.75 20.45 -7.27
CA ALA A 175 7.93 20.89 -8.01
C ALA A 175 9.04 19.84 -7.99
N GLU A 176 9.66 19.59 -9.15
CA GLU A 176 10.68 18.53 -9.29
C GLU A 176 11.89 18.78 -8.38
N ASP A 177 12.31 20.02 -8.21
CA ASP A 177 13.42 20.37 -7.32
C ASP A 177 13.13 20.04 -5.86
N GLY A 178 11.88 20.24 -5.42
CA GLY A 178 11.42 19.84 -4.09
C GLY A 178 11.45 18.33 -3.90
N ASN A 179 11.01 17.58 -4.91
CA ASN A 179 11.06 16.11 -4.91
C ASN A 179 12.51 15.62 -4.81
N ARG A 180 13.39 16.12 -5.68
CA ARG A 180 14.83 15.74 -5.72
C ARG A 180 15.53 15.98 -4.38
N LYS A 181 15.23 17.10 -3.71
CA LYS A 181 15.77 17.42 -2.39
C LYS A 181 15.39 16.37 -1.34
N LEU A 182 14.11 16.00 -1.27
CA LEU A 182 13.61 15.00 -0.32
C LEU A 182 14.08 13.58 -0.67
N ASP A 183 14.12 13.23 -1.96
CA ASP A 183 14.66 11.97 -2.45
C ASP A 183 16.12 11.78 -2.05
N GLN A 184 16.92 12.85 -2.16
CA GLN A 184 18.33 12.83 -1.74
C GLN A 184 18.44 12.63 -0.22
N ALA A 185 17.67 13.38 0.56
CA ALA A 185 17.65 13.23 2.02
C ALA A 185 17.26 11.81 2.45
N TRP A 186 16.32 11.19 1.73
CA TRP A 186 15.86 9.84 2.00
C TRP A 186 16.90 8.78 1.62
N ARG A 187 17.63 8.97 0.52
CA ARG A 187 18.76 8.12 0.14
C ARG A 187 19.88 8.15 1.17
N ILE A 188 20.25 9.35 1.64
CA ILE A 188 21.31 9.55 2.64
C ILE A 188 20.95 8.81 3.93
N GLY A 189 19.76 9.01 4.48
CA GLY A 189 19.43 8.38 5.76
C GLY A 189 19.15 6.87 5.70
N ASN A 190 19.07 6.28 4.51
CA ASN A 190 19.00 4.82 4.34
C ASN A 190 20.34 4.21 3.88
N ASP A 191 21.42 5.00 3.81
CA ASP A 191 22.74 4.56 3.33
C ASP A 191 22.71 3.87 1.95
N VAL A 192 21.79 4.32 1.07
CA VAL A 192 21.58 3.79 -0.29
C VAL A 192 21.80 4.88 -1.34
N GLU A 193 22.87 5.65 -1.18
CA GLU A 193 23.26 6.62 -2.19
C GLU A 193 23.52 5.96 -3.55
N GLY A 194 23.16 6.63 -4.65
CA GLY A 194 23.26 6.07 -6.00
C GLY A 194 22.22 5.02 -6.38
N SER A 195 21.38 4.53 -5.45
CA SER A 195 20.35 3.51 -5.72
C SER A 195 19.22 3.98 -6.66
N GLY A 196 19.10 5.29 -6.88
CA GLY A 196 17.96 5.86 -7.60
C GLY A 196 16.65 5.79 -6.82
N LEU A 197 16.66 5.47 -5.52
CA LEU A 197 15.48 5.53 -4.66
C LEU A 197 14.87 6.95 -4.69
N ARG A 198 13.55 7.00 -4.93
CA ARG A 198 12.75 8.23 -5.01
C ARG A 198 11.41 8.00 -4.33
N GLY A 199 10.84 9.08 -3.81
CA GLY A 199 9.46 9.10 -3.37
C GLY A 199 8.51 8.95 -4.57
N LEU A 200 7.32 8.46 -4.27
CA LEU A 200 6.32 8.16 -5.29
C LEU A 200 5.42 9.36 -5.52
N ALA A 201 5.34 9.83 -6.77
CA ALA A 201 4.39 10.87 -7.16
C ALA A 201 3.00 10.25 -7.32
N LEU A 202 2.06 10.71 -6.49
CA LEU A 202 0.67 10.25 -6.53
C LEU A 202 -0.08 10.96 -7.67
N PRO A 203 -1.05 10.32 -8.32
CA PRO A 203 -1.88 10.91 -9.37
C PRO A 203 -2.95 11.87 -8.80
N VAL A 204 -2.63 12.60 -7.73
CA VAL A 204 -3.51 13.58 -7.08
C VAL A 204 -2.79 14.90 -6.88
N SER A 205 -3.49 16.00 -7.10
CA SER A 205 -2.95 17.33 -6.83
C SER A 205 -2.79 17.57 -5.32
N ARG A 206 -1.97 18.55 -4.96
CA ARG A 206 -1.80 19.02 -3.58
C ARG A 206 -3.12 19.43 -2.93
N THR A 207 -4.09 19.93 -3.71
CA THR A 207 -5.42 20.31 -3.21
C THR A 207 -6.20 19.10 -2.73
N ILE A 208 -6.27 18.04 -3.55
CA ILE A 208 -6.96 16.79 -3.19
C ILE A 208 -6.25 16.12 -2.00
N LEU A 209 -4.92 16.11 -2.03
CA LEU A 209 -4.12 15.56 -0.94
C LEU A 209 -4.36 16.33 0.37
N ALA A 210 -4.33 17.66 0.34
CA ALA A 210 -4.58 18.50 1.52
C ALA A 210 -5.99 18.27 2.10
N LEU A 211 -7.02 18.19 1.25
CA LEU A 211 -8.38 17.87 1.64
C LEU A 211 -8.48 16.50 2.33
N ALA A 212 -7.86 15.47 1.76
CA ALA A 212 -7.85 14.12 2.32
C ALA A 212 -7.20 14.07 3.72
N LEU A 213 -6.13 14.84 3.93
CA LEU A 213 -5.46 14.93 5.22
C LEU A 213 -6.13 15.90 6.21
N GLY A 214 -7.13 16.68 5.78
CA GLY A 214 -7.80 17.70 6.60
C GLY A 214 -6.87 18.88 6.94
N ARG A 215 -6.02 19.28 6.00
CA ARG A 215 -5.03 20.35 6.14
C ARG A 215 -5.19 21.38 5.01
N GLU A 216 -4.60 22.55 5.18
CA GLU A 216 -4.73 23.64 4.19
C GLU A 216 -3.78 23.46 3.00
N ASN A 217 -2.55 22.97 3.22
CA ASN A 217 -1.57 22.78 2.16
C ASN A 217 -0.67 21.57 2.43
N VAL A 218 -0.67 20.61 1.51
CA VAL A 218 0.12 19.37 1.60
C VAL A 218 0.68 19.04 0.22
N VAL A 219 2.00 19.15 0.08
CA VAL A 219 2.72 18.83 -1.17
C VAL A 219 3.48 17.52 -1.06
N HIS A 220 4.08 17.27 0.11
CA HIS A 220 4.85 16.07 0.40
C HIS A 220 4.34 15.44 1.70
N ILE A 221 4.29 14.12 1.71
CA ILE A 221 3.92 13.34 2.88
C ILE A 221 4.94 12.23 3.08
N GLY A 222 5.18 11.89 4.34
CA GLY A 222 6.10 10.83 4.70
C GLY A 222 5.61 10.05 5.90
N LEU A 223 5.80 8.73 5.92
CA LEU A 223 5.42 7.91 7.07
C LEU A 223 6.65 7.37 7.79
N THR A 224 6.62 7.42 9.11
CA THR A 224 7.70 6.91 9.97
C THR A 224 7.36 5.54 10.58
N ASP A 225 6.07 5.26 10.79
CA ASP A 225 5.61 3.99 11.31
C ASP A 225 5.52 2.92 10.21
N ARG A 226 6.07 1.73 10.48
CA ARG A 226 6.12 0.63 9.50
C ARG A 226 4.73 0.06 9.20
N ALA A 227 3.87 -0.07 10.22
CA ALA A 227 2.54 -0.65 10.02
C ALA A 227 1.63 0.33 9.25
N ALA A 228 1.71 1.63 9.56
CA ALA A 228 1.03 2.69 8.83
C ALA A 228 1.49 2.73 7.37
N ALA A 229 2.82 2.74 7.15
CA ALA A 229 3.41 2.71 5.82
C ALA A 229 2.94 1.51 5.00
N LYS A 230 2.90 0.31 5.60
CA LYS A 230 2.41 -0.91 4.94
C LYS A 230 0.94 -0.75 4.49
N ARG A 231 0.06 -0.33 5.40
CA ARG A 231 -1.39 -0.21 5.12
C ARG A 231 -1.71 0.86 4.08
N VAL A 232 -0.93 1.95 4.06
CA VAL A 232 -1.04 3.01 3.04
C VAL A 232 -0.53 2.52 1.69
N SER A 233 0.65 1.88 1.67
CA SER A 233 1.23 1.34 0.43
C SER A 233 0.31 0.29 -0.19
N GLU A 234 -0.24 -0.65 0.59
CA GLU A 234 -1.19 -1.66 0.09
C GLU A 234 -2.42 -1.04 -0.60
N ALA A 235 -2.94 0.08 -0.07
CA ALA A 235 -4.08 0.78 -0.67
C ALA A 235 -3.69 1.57 -1.93
N LEU A 236 -2.53 2.22 -1.91
CA LEU A 236 -1.99 2.98 -3.04
C LEU A 236 -1.57 2.06 -4.19
N ASP A 237 -0.80 1.01 -3.92
CA ASP A 237 -0.32 0.05 -4.91
C ASP A 237 -1.49 -0.57 -5.68
N ARG A 238 -2.57 -0.94 -4.97
CA ARG A 238 -3.79 -1.45 -5.61
C ARG A 238 -4.43 -0.43 -6.54
N TRP A 239 -4.49 0.83 -6.13
CA TRP A 239 -5.07 1.89 -6.95
C TRP A 239 -4.20 2.19 -8.17
N LEU A 240 -2.90 2.36 -7.97
CA LEU A 240 -1.92 2.64 -9.01
C LEU A 240 -1.84 1.53 -10.05
N HIS A 241 -1.84 0.27 -9.59
CA HIS A 241 -1.96 -0.90 -10.46
C HIS A 241 -3.23 -0.85 -11.31
N PHE A 242 -4.37 -0.51 -10.71
CA PHE A 242 -5.62 -0.44 -11.45
C PHE A 242 -5.60 0.64 -12.54
N ILE A 243 -5.06 1.84 -12.27
CA ILE A 243 -4.99 2.91 -13.27
C ILE A 243 -3.84 2.72 -14.28
N GLY A 244 -2.99 1.71 -14.08
CA GLY A 244 -1.81 1.46 -14.93
C GLY A 244 -0.69 2.49 -14.74
N SER A 245 -0.69 3.21 -13.62
CA SER A 245 0.42 4.07 -13.23
C SER A 245 1.46 3.21 -12.52
N GLU A 246 2.41 2.67 -13.25
CA GLU A 246 3.54 1.98 -12.66
C GLU A 246 4.24 2.92 -11.67
N PRO A 247 4.48 2.50 -10.41
CA PRO A 247 5.18 3.33 -9.45
C PRO A 247 6.60 3.59 -9.97
N SER A 248 6.92 4.85 -10.21
CA SER A 248 8.24 5.30 -10.66
C SER A 248 9.26 5.23 -9.52
N GLY A 249 9.59 4.02 -9.08
CA GLY A 249 10.63 3.77 -8.09
C GLY A 249 10.70 2.29 -7.70
N PRO A 250 11.88 1.76 -7.34
CA PRO A 250 12.00 0.38 -6.91
C PRO A 250 11.29 0.20 -5.57
N ILE A 251 10.10 -0.42 -5.59
CA ILE A 251 9.44 -0.93 -4.39
C ILE A 251 10.27 -2.10 -3.89
N GLN A 252 11.16 -1.87 -2.93
CA GLN A 252 11.78 -2.97 -2.19
C GLN A 252 10.79 -3.51 -1.17
N SER A 253 9.79 -4.25 -1.66
CA SER A 253 9.10 -5.25 -0.85
C SER A 253 10.11 -6.39 -0.62
N ASN A 254 10.74 -6.38 0.55
CA ASN A 254 11.68 -7.42 0.90
C ASN A 254 10.89 -8.74 1.11
N THR A 255 10.76 -9.56 0.07
CA THR A 255 10.38 -10.98 0.13
C THR A 255 10.89 -11.72 -1.11
N LEU A 256 11.69 -12.76 -0.86
CA LEU A 256 12.07 -13.81 -1.80
C LEU A 256 10.85 -14.30 -2.62
N MET A 257 10.90 -14.18 -3.94
CA MET A 257 10.93 -15.31 -4.87
C MET A 257 10.84 -14.82 -6.32
N GLY A 258 11.53 -15.56 -7.20
CA GLY A 258 11.91 -15.12 -8.54
C GLY A 258 10.75 -14.79 -9.47
N SER A 259 10.95 -13.72 -10.25
CA SER A 259 10.45 -13.68 -11.61
C SER A 259 11.58 -13.24 -12.55
N ARG A 260 11.64 -13.95 -13.66
CA ARG A 260 12.75 -14.09 -14.60
C ARG A 260 12.91 -12.84 -15.45
N ALA A 261 14.04 -12.15 -15.33
CA ALA A 261 14.58 -11.39 -16.45
C ALA A 261 15.21 -12.39 -17.42
N SER A 262 14.58 -12.60 -18.58
CA SER A 262 15.18 -13.31 -19.71
C SER A 262 16.32 -12.47 -20.28
N VAL A 263 17.54 -12.74 -19.84
CA VAL A 263 18.75 -12.27 -20.51
C VAL A 263 19.00 -13.22 -21.68
N SER A 264 18.66 -12.79 -22.89
CA SER A 264 19.14 -13.46 -24.11
C SER A 264 20.60 -13.06 -24.30
N CYS A 265 21.50 -13.99 -23.95
CA CYS A 265 22.87 -13.99 -24.41
C CYS A 265 22.90 -14.54 -25.84
N GLU A 266 23.15 -13.70 -26.83
CA GLU A 266 23.67 -14.17 -28.12
C GLU A 266 25.14 -13.76 -28.21
N THR A 267 26.00 -14.75 -28.01
CA THR A 267 27.39 -14.73 -28.47
C THR A 267 27.47 -15.73 -29.60
N ALA A 268 27.77 -15.27 -30.81
CA ALA A 268 28.33 -16.09 -31.87
C ALA A 268 29.51 -15.35 -32.48
N SER A 269 30.67 -15.95 -32.27
CA SER A 269 32.00 -15.59 -32.73
C SER A 269 32.27 -16.06 -34.16
N GLN A 270 33.29 -15.44 -34.78
CA GLN A 270 34.07 -15.88 -35.97
C GLN A 270 33.36 -15.66 -37.33
N GLY A 271 34.01 -15.19 -38.40
CA GLY A 271 35.40 -14.83 -38.66
C GLY A 271 35.56 -14.45 -40.16
N ALA A 272 36.62 -13.70 -40.46
CA ALA A 272 37.33 -13.52 -41.73
C ALA A 272 36.55 -13.55 -43.08
N SER A 273 36.70 -12.49 -43.89
CA SER A 273 37.44 -12.53 -45.17
C SER A 273 37.46 -11.17 -45.87
N ALA A 274 38.62 -10.90 -46.49
CA ALA A 274 38.94 -9.75 -47.31
C ALA A 274 38.17 -9.72 -48.64
N SER A 275 37.99 -8.53 -49.23
CA SER A 275 38.68 -8.13 -50.49
C SER A 275 38.01 -6.93 -51.18
N GLN A 276 38.84 -5.91 -51.38
CA GLN A 276 39.10 -5.17 -52.62
C GLN A 276 38.01 -4.35 -53.35
N ASN A 277 38.53 -3.20 -53.81
CA ASN A 277 38.17 -2.41 -54.99
C ASN A 277 36.92 -1.54 -54.92
N ILE A 278 37.15 -0.23 -54.75
CA ILE A 278 36.71 0.77 -55.75
C ILE A 278 37.79 1.88 -55.82
N GLY A 279 38.36 2.07 -57.00
CA GLY A 279 39.18 3.22 -57.36
C GLY A 279 38.44 4.18 -58.29
N ALA A 280 38.94 5.42 -58.34
CA ALA A 280 38.67 6.49 -59.32
C ALA A 280 37.22 7.07 -59.31
N SER A 281 36.92 8.36 -59.44
CA SER A 281 37.64 9.55 -59.97
C SER A 281 36.74 10.80 -59.84
N GLY A 282 37.35 12.00 -59.79
CA GLY A 282 36.80 13.30 -60.28
C GLY A 282 36.02 14.14 -59.26
N SER A 283 36.52 15.30 -58.80
CA SER A 283 36.39 16.65 -59.42
C SER A 283 34.92 17.09 -59.50
N THR A 284 34.39 18.18 -58.93
CA THR A 284 34.80 19.61 -58.90
C THR A 284 33.74 20.32 -58.03
N GLY A 285 34.04 21.25 -57.13
CA GLY A 285 33.95 22.70 -57.41
C GLY A 285 32.80 23.41 -56.65
N GLN A 286 33.09 24.62 -56.15
CA GLN A 286 32.20 25.71 -55.71
C GLN A 286 31.56 25.73 -54.29
N ARG A 287 32.09 26.60 -53.42
CA ARG A 287 31.33 27.53 -52.51
C ARG A 287 31.37 28.94 -53.17
N PRO A 288 30.86 30.07 -52.61
CA PRO A 288 29.97 30.31 -51.44
C PRO A 288 28.87 31.40 -51.70
N ALA A 289 27.98 31.65 -50.72
CA ALA A 289 27.33 32.94 -50.37
C ALA A 289 26.55 32.69 -49.06
N VAL A 290 26.90 33.23 -47.87
CA VAL A 290 26.76 34.62 -47.34
C VAL A 290 25.35 35.18 -47.46
N ASP A 291 24.63 35.30 -46.34
CA ASP A 291 24.06 36.60 -45.92
C ASP A 291 23.74 36.62 -44.41
N MET A 292 24.13 37.72 -43.75
CA MET A 292 23.80 38.11 -42.38
C MET A 292 23.52 39.61 -42.39
N THR A 293 22.29 40.02 -42.10
CA THR A 293 21.89 41.35 -41.58
C THR A 293 20.43 41.21 -41.11
N GLU A 294 20.08 41.32 -39.82
CA GLU A 294 19.92 42.51 -38.96
C GLU A 294 18.79 43.49 -39.36
N GLU A 295 17.93 43.74 -38.35
CA GLU A 295 17.12 44.93 -38.02
C GLU A 295 15.69 45.19 -38.58
N PHE A 296 15.01 46.08 -37.82
CA PHE A 296 13.63 46.60 -37.78
C PHE A 296 12.71 45.92 -36.75
N GLU A 297 12.14 46.59 -35.74
CA GLU A 297 12.07 48.01 -35.35
C GLU A 297 11.69 48.11 -33.85
#